data_AF-A0A3B0MJI9-F1
#
_entry.id   AF-A0A3B0MJI9-F1
#
_cell.length_a   1.000
_cell.length_b   1.000
_cell.length_c   1.000
_cell.angle_alpha   90.00
_cell.angle_beta   90.00
_cell.angle_gamma   90.00
#
_symmetry.space_group_name_H-M   'P 1'
#
loop_
_entity.id
_entity.type
_entity.pdbx_description
1 polymer ?
#
loop_
_entity_poly.entity_id
_entity_poly.type
_entity_poly.pdbx_seq_one_letter_code
_entity_poly.pdbx_strand_id
1 'polypeptide(L)' 'MTLQLQMGRVKWFDVKEGYGFISPVNGGQDIYVNRRAIANTKNKWLKEGQCVEFSVTRNAYGIAAADVIAYEF' A
#
# COMPACT_ATOMS: atom_id res chain seq x y z
N MET A 1 -0.93 -4.42 19.88
CA MET A 1 -0.25 -4.44 18.57
C MET A 1 -0.02 -3.00 18.17
N THR A 2 1.23 -2.59 17.99
CA THR A 2 1.56 -1.25 17.51
C THR A 2 1.44 -1.24 15.99
N LEU A 3 0.57 -0.40 15.43
CA LEU A 3 0.53 -0.15 13.99
C LEU A 3 1.80 0.64 13.65
N GLN A 4 2.74 0.01 12.95
CA GLN A 4 3.92 0.70 12.46
C GLN A 4 3.58 1.38 11.14
N LEU A 5 3.57 2.71 11.16
CA LEU A 5 3.45 3.55 9.99
C LEU A 5 4.75 3.50 9.18
N GLN A 6 4.65 3.32 7.87
CA GLN A 6 5.77 3.25 6.94
C GLN A 6 5.46 4.07 5.69
N MET A 7 6.51 4.57 5.05
CA MET A 7 6.43 5.19 3.73
C MET A 7 6.93 4.23 2.66
N GLY A 8 6.41 4.37 1.46
CA GLY A 8 6.83 3.56 0.32
C GLY A 8 6.48 4.20 -1.02
N ARG A 9 6.90 3.51 -2.08
CA ARG A 9 6.47 3.80 -3.45
C ARG A 9 5.71 2.60 -4.00
N VAL A 10 4.65 2.89 -4.74
CA VAL A 10 3.87 1.85 -5.43
C VAL A 10 4.75 1.24 -6.51
N LYS A 11 5.07 -0.04 -6.36
CA LYS A 11 5.89 -0.77 -7.32
C LYS A 11 5.11 -1.07 -8.59
N TRP A 12 3.85 -1.49 -8.42
CA TRP A 12 2.86 -1.64 -9.48
C TRP A 12 1.49 -1.80 -8.84
N PHE A 13 0.43 -1.50 -9.60
CA PHE A 13 -0.95 -1.72 -9.19
C PHE A 13 -1.82 -2.03 -10.40
N ASP A 14 -2.53 -3.16 -10.35
CA ASP A 14 -3.52 -3.51 -11.35
C ASP A 14 -4.87 -2.89 -10.94
N VAL A 15 -5.33 -1.90 -11.71
CA VAL A 15 -6.59 -1.19 -11.43
C VAL A 15 -7.81 -2.09 -11.61
N LYS A 16 -7.74 -3.05 -12.54
CA LYS A 16 -8.85 -3.95 -12.86
C LYS A 16 -9.01 -5.01 -11.77
N GLU A 17 -7.92 -5.66 -11.38
CA GLU A 17 -7.94 -6.67 -10.32
C GLU A 17 -7.96 -6.06 -8.91
N GLY A 18 -7.53 -4.80 -8.78
CA GLY A 18 -7.62 -4.02 -7.54
C GLY A 18 -6.58 -4.41 -6.49
N TYR A 19 -5.39 -4.84 -6.91
CA TYR A 19 -4.28 -5.15 -6.01
C TYR A 19 -2.93 -4.81 -6.64
N GLY A 20 -1.90 -4.76 -5.79
CA GLY A 20 -0.54 -4.49 -6.22
C GLY A 20 0.46 -4.65 -5.09
N PHE A 21 1.62 -4.01 -5.25
CA PHE A 21 2.69 -4.04 -4.26
C PHE A 21 3.29 -2.66 -4.04
N ILE A 22 3.72 -2.41 -2.81
CA ILE A 22 4.42 -1.19 -2.37
C ILE A 22 5.84 -1.60 -1.95
N SER A 23 6.84 -0.92 -2.47
CA SER A 23 8.23 -1.05 -2.00
C SER A 23 8.47 -0.02 -0.87
N PRO A 24 8.78 -0.46 0.36
CA PRO A 24 9.06 0.45 1.48
C PRO A 24 10.30 1.31 1.22
N VAL A 25 10.30 2.57 1.66
CA VAL A 25 11.47 3.46 1.49
C VAL A 25 12.70 3.01 2.27
N ASN A 26 12.48 2.31 3.39
CA ASN A 26 13.55 1.77 4.24
C ASN A 26 14.12 0.43 3.71
N GLY A 27 13.69 0.00 2.52
CA GLY A 27 13.99 -1.33 1.98
C GLY A 27 13.18 -2.45 2.65
N GLY A 28 13.56 -3.69 2.38
CA GLY A 28 12.84 -4.88 2.84
C GLY A 28 11.97 -5.52 1.76
N GLN A 29 11.05 -6.39 2.17
CA GLN A 29 10.16 -7.10 1.25
C GLN A 29 9.05 -6.17 0.72
N ASP A 30 8.67 -6.35 -0.54
CA ASP A 30 7.49 -5.69 -1.11
C ASP A 30 6.22 -6.06 -0.33
N ILE A 31 5.40 -5.04 -0.05
CA ILE A 31 4.22 -5.15 0.78
C ILE A 31 2.99 -5.25 -0.12
N TYR A 32 2.21 -6.31 0.06
CA TYR A 32 0.96 -6.50 -0.68
C TYR A 32 -0.05 -5.40 -0.32
N VAL A 33 -0.73 -4.84 -1.33
CA VAL A 33 -1.81 -3.87 -1.13
C VAL A 33 -3.05 -4.28 -1.92
N ASN A 34 -4.21 -4.19 -1.27
CA ASN A 34 -5.52 -4.35 -1.90
C ASN A 34 -6.24 -3.00 -1.93
N ARG A 35 -7.08 -2.75 -2.95
CA ARG A 35 -7.91 -1.54 -3.06
C ARG A 35 -8.74 -1.23 -1.80
N ARG A 36 -9.11 -2.25 -1.03
CA ARG A 36 -9.85 -2.10 0.24
C ARG A 36 -9.03 -1.43 1.35
N ALA A 37 -7.70 -1.53 1.29
CA ALA A 37 -6.80 -0.90 2.24
C ALA A 37 -6.56 0.59 1.94
N ILE A 38 -6.88 1.05 0.72
CA ILE A 38 -6.71 2.46 0.33
C ILE A 38 -7.73 3.30 1.08
N ALA A 39 -7.28 4.24 1.91
CA ALA A 39 -8.11 5.07 2.76
C ALA A 39 -8.77 6.25 2.01
N ASN A 40 -8.24 6.65 0.84
CA ASN A 40 -8.80 7.74 0.04
C ASN A 40 -10.27 7.44 -0.37
N THR A 41 -11.15 8.43 -0.23
CA THR A 41 -12.60 8.25 -0.39
C THR A 41 -13.07 8.32 -1.84
N LYS A 42 -12.35 9.02 -2.72
CA LYS A 42 -12.79 9.23 -4.12
C LYS A 42 -12.28 8.15 -5.07
N ASN A 43 -11.01 7.74 -4.92
CA ASN A 43 -10.35 6.78 -5.81
C ASN A 43 -9.70 5.66 -5.00
N LYS A 44 -9.99 4.40 -5.35
CA LYS A 44 -9.43 3.19 -4.72
C LYS A 44 -8.43 2.49 -5.65
N TRP A 45 -7.55 3.28 -6.27
CA TRP A 45 -6.47 2.78 -7.13
C TRP A 45 -5.19 3.58 -6.85
N LEU A 46 -4.07 3.02 -7.27
CA LEU A 46 -2.74 3.61 -7.10
C LEU A 46 -2.03 3.68 -8.45
N LYS A 47 -1.14 4.66 -8.61
CA LYS A 47 -0.28 4.76 -9.79
C LYS A 47 1.12 4.22 -9.47
N GLU A 48 1.74 3.55 -10.42
CA GLU A 48 3.16 3.16 -10.30
C GLU A 48 4.04 4.38 -10.00
N GLY A 49 4.97 4.21 -9.06
CA GLY A 49 5.86 5.26 -8.56
C GLY A 49 5.23 6.23 -7.57
N GLN A 50 3.92 6.17 -7.32
CA GLN A 50 3.24 7.06 -6.38
C GLN A 50 3.75 6.87 -4.95
N CYS A 51 3.97 7.98 -4.24
CA CYS A 51 4.33 7.96 -2.83
C CYS A 51 3.11 7.64 -1.97
N VAL A 52 3.29 6.73 -1.03
CA VAL A 52 2.23 6.27 -0.12
C VAL A 52 2.75 6.19 1.31
N GLU A 53 1.85 6.43 2.25
CA GLU A 53 2.01 6.12 3.67
C GLU A 53 1.02 5.02 4.03
N PHE A 54 1.44 4.04 4.83
CA PHE A 54 0.62 2.89 5.18
C PHE A 54 1.05 2.27 6.51
N SER A 55 0.13 1.57 7.16
CA SER A 55 0.45 0.68 8.27
C SER A 55 0.69 -0.74 7.77
N VAL A 56 1.54 -1.48 8.46
CA VAL A 56 1.78 -2.91 8.14
C VAL A 56 0.98 -3.82 9.05
N THR A 57 0.26 -4.77 8.45
CA THR A 57 -0.44 -5.84 9.16
C THR A 57 0.00 -7.21 8.66
N ARG A 58 -0.13 -8.22 9.52
CA ARG A 58 0.14 -9.62 9.17
C ARG A 58 -1.17 -10.40 9.21
N ASN A 59 -1.48 -11.08 8.11
CA ASN A 59 -2.62 -11.99 8.02
C ASN A 59 -2.16 -13.40 7.63
N ALA A 60 -3.11 -14.32 7.42
CA ALA A 60 -2.83 -15.71 7.04
C ALA A 60 -2.07 -15.85 5.71
N TYR A 61 -2.04 -14.81 4.88
CA TYR A 61 -1.42 -14.79 3.55
C TYR A 61 -0.12 -13.98 3.50
N GLY A 62 0.36 -13.48 4.65
CA GLY A 62 1.62 -12.75 4.76
C GLY A 62 1.46 -11.31 5.23
N ILE A 63 2.40 -10.45 4.82
CA ILE A 63 2.47 -9.04 5.20
C ILE A 63 1.68 -8.21 4.19
N ALA A 64 0.77 -7.38 4.67
CA ALA A 64 -0.07 -6.51 3.85
C ALA A 64 -0.11 -5.08 4.38
N ALA A 65 -0.35 -4.15 3.48
CA ALA A 65 -0.60 -2.75 3.79
C ALA A 65 -2.04 -2.57 4.27
N ALA A 66 -2.20 -1.71 5.27
CA ALA A 66 -3.46 -1.23 5.81
C ALA A 66 -3.43 0.30 5.87
N ASP A 67 -4.62 0.93 5.89
CA ASP A 67 -4.77 2.38 6.04
C ASP A 67 -3.90 3.19 5.05
N VAL A 68 -3.89 2.75 3.79
CA VAL A 68 -2.99 3.30 2.76
C VAL A 68 -3.48 4.68 2.32
N ILE A 69 -2.65 5.69 2.54
CA ILE A 69 -2.85 7.06 2.08
C ILE A 69 -1.90 7.30 0.92
N ALA A 70 -2.47 7.62 -0.24
CA ALA A 70 -1.72 7.99 -1.43
C ALA A 70 -1.63 9.51 -1.52
N TYR A 71 -0.43 10.03 -1.72
CA TYR A 71 -0.22 11.45 -1.98
C TYR A 71 -0.36 11.70 -3.48
N GLU A 72 -1.21 12.65 -3.84
CA GLU A 72 -1.25 13.22 -5.19
C GLU A 72 -0.16 14.30 -5.26
N PHE A 73 0.59 14.33 -6.36
CA PHE A 73 1.43 15.47 -6.72
C PHE A 73 0.66 16.41 -7.65
#